data_AF-A0AAJ6EZH1-F1
#
_entry.id   AF-A0AAJ6EZH1-F1
#
_cell.length_a   1.000
_cell.length_b   1.000
_cell.length_c   1.000
_cell.angle_alpha   90.00
_cell.angle_beta   90.00
_cell.angle_gamma   90.00
#
_symmetry.space_group_name_H-M   'P 1'
#
loop_
_entity.id
_entity.type
_entity.pdbx_description
1 polymer ?
#
loop_
_entity_poly.entity_id
_entity_poly.type
_entity_poly.pdbx_seq_one_letter_code
_entity_poly.pdbx_strand_id
1 'polypeptide(L)'
;MLDLAAAMRARPDVIAYPMSESAAQMHALHAAITHWEAALDIAENSTEILPVCETALGVVDVRAIAAGSPRIRCALLGAEDLANDLCAERGTDAVELRPCAQTLCSGNPCGRD
;
A
#
# COMPACT_ATOMS: atom_id res chain seq x y z
N MET A 1 0.50 17.99 -8.83
CA MET A 1 -0.09 18.98 -7.91
C MET A 1 -1.54 19.33 -8.24
N LEU A 2 -1.97 19.28 -9.51
CA LEU A 2 -3.38 19.49 -9.91
C LEU A 2 -4.33 18.46 -9.28
N ASP A 3 -3.89 17.20 -9.19
CA ASP A 3 -4.67 16.09 -8.63
C ASP A 3 -5.01 16.30 -7.15
N LEU A 4 -4.01 16.59 -6.31
CA LEU A 4 -4.24 16.89 -4.88
C LEU A 4 -5.20 18.08 -4.69
N ALA A 5 -5.07 19.13 -5.50
CA ALA A 5 -5.98 20.27 -5.42
C ALA A 5 -7.42 19.89 -5.78
N ALA A 6 -7.62 19.00 -6.75
CA ALA A 6 -8.94 18.49 -7.11
C ALA A 6 -9.50 17.58 -6.01
N ALA A 7 -8.68 16.68 -5.47
CA ALA A 7 -9.02 15.80 -4.36
C ALA A 7 -9.47 16.61 -3.14
N MET A 8 -8.68 17.61 -2.71
CA MET A 8 -8.99 18.43 -1.53
C MET A 8 -10.31 19.22 -1.65
N ARG A 9 -10.70 19.63 -2.87
CA ARG A 9 -12.01 20.28 -3.09
C ARG A 9 -13.20 19.37 -2.82
N ALA A 10 -13.02 18.05 -2.93
CA ALA A 10 -14.02 17.08 -2.55
C ALA A 10 -14.13 16.88 -1.02
N ARG A 11 -13.25 17.53 -0.23
CA ARG A 11 -13.15 17.43 1.23
C ARG A 11 -13.07 15.97 1.71
N PRO A 12 -12.05 15.22 1.27
CA PRO A 12 -11.92 13.81 1.59
C PRO A 12 -11.54 13.62 3.06
N ASP A 13 -12.01 12.55 3.67
CA ASP A 13 -11.53 12.14 5.00
C ASP A 13 -10.11 11.55 4.92
N VAL A 14 -9.76 10.94 3.79
CA VAL A 14 -8.47 10.25 3.56
C VAL A 14 -7.95 10.51 2.16
N ILE A 15 -6.66 10.79 2.05
CA ILE A 15 -5.93 10.80 0.77
C ILE A 15 -4.99 9.60 0.70
N ALA A 16 -5.24 8.72 -0.27
CA ALA A 16 -4.33 7.63 -0.60
C ALA A 16 -3.15 8.16 -1.43
N TYR A 17 -1.93 7.74 -1.09
CA TYR A 17 -0.71 8.10 -1.81
C TYR A 17 -0.01 6.85 -2.36
N PRO A 18 -0.26 6.49 -3.64
CA PRO A 18 0.41 5.41 -4.36
C PRO A 18 1.93 5.55 -4.36
N MET A 19 2.64 4.42 -4.50
CA MET A 19 4.10 4.37 -4.65
C MET A 19 4.83 5.14 -3.54
N SER A 20 4.39 4.97 -2.30
CA SER A 20 5.03 5.57 -1.13
C SER A 20 6.37 4.88 -0.87
N GLU A 21 7.47 5.63 -0.89
CA GLU A 21 8.83 5.10 -0.78
C GLU A 21 9.68 5.80 0.29
N SER A 22 9.21 6.92 0.86
CA SER A 22 9.99 7.66 1.85
C SER A 22 9.14 8.50 2.81
N ALA A 23 9.68 8.74 4.01
CA ALA A 23 9.12 9.70 4.96
C ALA A 23 9.08 11.13 4.41
N ALA A 24 10.03 11.49 3.54
CA ALA A 24 10.09 12.82 2.91
C ALA A 24 8.86 13.10 2.03
N GLN A 25 8.38 12.08 1.29
CA GLN A 25 7.11 12.20 0.55
C GLN A 25 5.93 12.47 1.49
N MET A 26 5.90 11.81 2.66
CA MET A 26 4.83 12.00 3.65
C MET A 26 4.87 13.40 4.28
N HIS A 27 6.06 13.92 4.58
CA HIS A 27 6.23 15.30 5.05
C HIS A 27 5.76 16.32 3.99
N ALA A 28 6.14 16.11 2.73
CA ALA A 28 5.73 16.98 1.63
C ALA A 28 4.21 16.96 1.42
N LEU A 29 3.59 15.78 1.46
CA LEU A 29 2.15 15.62 1.33
C LEU A 29 1.40 16.25 2.51
N HIS A 30 1.88 16.04 3.75
CA HIS A 30 1.31 16.68 4.93
C HIS A 30 1.29 18.21 4.77
N ALA A 31 2.42 18.81 4.40
CA ALA A 31 2.51 20.27 4.21
C ALA A 31 1.54 20.76 3.11
N ALA A 32 1.42 20.00 2.02
CA ALA A 32 0.51 20.33 0.94
C ALA A 32 -0.97 20.22 1.37
N ILE A 33 -1.35 19.19 2.12
CA ILE A 33 -2.71 19.04 2.68
C ILE A 33 -3.01 20.18 3.65
N THR A 34 -2.12 20.47 4.60
CA THR A 34 -2.30 21.58 5.56
C THR A 34 -2.51 22.92 4.84
N HIS A 35 -1.78 23.18 3.76
CA HIS A 35 -2.00 24.35 2.92
C HIS A 35 -3.42 24.39 2.31
N TRP A 36 -3.89 23.27 1.76
CA TRP A 36 -5.23 23.20 1.17
C TRP A 36 -6.36 23.22 2.20
N GLU A 37 -6.16 22.65 3.38
CA GLU A 37 -7.14 22.75 4.47
C GLU A 37 -7.37 24.22 4.84
N ALA A 38 -6.29 24.98 5.01
CA ALA A 38 -6.38 26.43 5.27
C ALA A 38 -7.01 27.20 4.09
N ALA A 39 -6.66 26.85 2.85
CA ALA A 39 -7.19 27.53 1.66
C ALA A 39 -8.68 27.26 1.39
N LEU A 40 -9.22 26.14 1.87
CA LEU A 40 -10.59 25.68 1.63
C LEU A 40 -11.48 25.73 2.88
N ASP A 41 -10.98 26.32 3.97
CA ASP A 41 -11.68 26.38 5.27
C ASP A 41 -12.13 24.98 5.77
N ILE A 42 -11.23 24.01 5.62
CA ILE A 42 -11.38 22.66 6.17
C ILE A 42 -10.70 22.65 7.54
N ALA A 43 -11.28 21.91 8.49
CA ALA A 43 -10.67 21.76 9.81
C ALA A 43 -9.24 21.21 9.70
N GLU A 44 -8.31 21.85 10.41
CA GLU A 44 -6.91 21.45 10.39
C GLU A 44 -6.75 20.00 10.87
N ASN A 45 -5.89 19.24 10.21
CA ASN A 45 -5.59 17.84 10.54
C ASN A 45 -6.80 16.89 10.43
N SER A 46 -7.86 17.28 9.71
CA SER A 46 -9.02 16.42 9.47
C SER A 46 -8.84 15.46 8.29
N THR A 47 -7.96 15.79 7.34
CA THR A 47 -7.66 14.90 6.20
C THR A 47 -6.50 13.95 6.55
N GLU A 48 -6.76 12.66 6.57
CA GLU A 48 -5.75 11.61 6.83
C GLU A 48 -4.93 11.28 5.59
N ILE A 49 -3.75 10.67 5.81
CA ILE A 49 -2.89 10.16 4.73
C ILE A 49 -2.85 8.63 4.84
N LEU A 50 -3.16 7.96 3.74
CA LEU A 50 -2.99 6.51 3.58
C LEU A 50 -1.86 6.24 2.57
N PRO A 51 -0.62 6.03 3.02
CA PRO A 51 0.45 5.61 2.13
C PRO A 51 0.19 4.21 1.61
N VAL A 52 0.40 4.02 0.30
CA VAL A 52 0.35 2.72 -0.36
C VAL A 52 1.78 2.36 -0.76
N CYS A 53 2.33 1.37 -0.06
CA CYS A 53 3.68 0.85 -0.23
C CYS A 53 3.61 -0.37 -1.16
N GLU A 54 3.81 -0.12 -2.45
CA GLU A 54 3.68 -1.11 -3.53
C GLU A 54 5.02 -1.41 -4.23
N THR A 55 6.13 -0.93 -3.65
CA THR A 55 7.49 -1.23 -4.08
C THR A 55 8.30 -1.79 -2.93
N ALA A 56 9.35 -2.57 -3.25
CA ALA A 56 10.22 -3.17 -2.24
C ALA A 56 10.82 -2.12 -1.29
N LEU A 57 11.20 -0.95 -1.82
CA LEU A 57 11.68 0.16 -1.00
C LEU A 57 10.58 0.66 -0.05
N GLY A 58 9.37 0.87 -0.55
CA GLY A 58 8.23 1.26 0.27
C GLY A 58 7.90 0.25 1.37
N VAL A 59 8.02 -1.05 1.09
CA VAL A 59 7.83 -2.13 2.08
C VAL A 59 8.91 -2.11 3.15
N VAL A 60 10.19 -2.03 2.75
CA VAL A 60 11.33 -1.96 3.68
C VAL A 60 11.23 -0.73 4.58
N ASP A 61 10.88 0.42 4.01
CA ASP A 61 10.79 1.69 4.73
C ASP A 61 9.40 1.99 5.30
N VAL A 62 8.46 1.03 5.29
CA VAL A 62 7.05 1.24 5.70
C VAL A 62 6.93 1.86 7.09
N ARG A 63 7.83 1.52 8.02
CA ARG A 63 7.85 2.11 9.37
C ARG A 63 8.24 3.58 9.34
N ALA A 64 9.24 3.95 8.54
CA ALA A 64 9.67 5.33 8.38
C ALA A 64 8.60 6.16 7.67
N ILE A 65 7.97 5.59 6.64
CA ILE A 65 6.84 6.18 5.92
C ILE A 65 5.68 6.44 6.88
N ALA A 66 5.27 5.43 7.65
CA ALA A 66 4.18 5.57 8.62
C ALA A 66 4.47 6.61 9.71
N ALA A 67 5.74 6.76 10.12
CA ALA A 67 6.16 7.79 11.08
C ALA A 67 6.32 9.19 10.46
N GLY A 68 6.26 9.31 9.13
CA GLY A 68 6.47 10.57 8.40
C GLY A 68 5.34 11.59 8.56
N SER A 69 4.21 11.23 9.17
CA SER A 69 3.16 12.20 9.48
C SER A 69 2.25 11.70 10.61
N PRO A 70 1.83 12.57 11.55
CA PRO A 70 0.83 12.22 12.55
C PRO A 70 -0.56 11.96 11.93
N ARG A 71 -0.77 12.32 10.64
CA ARG A 71 -1.99 12.03 9.87
C ARG A 71 -2.10 10.57 9.41
N ILE A 72 -1.02 9.80 9.55
CA ILE A 72 -0.97 8.40 9.09
C ILE A 72 -1.32 7.50 10.26
N ARG A 73 -2.42 6.75 10.14
CA ARG A 73 -2.84 5.75 11.13
C ARG A 73 -2.46 4.32 10.73
N CYS A 74 -2.41 4.06 9.44
CA CYS A 74 -2.02 2.78 8.86
C CYS A 74 -1.37 3.02 7.49
N ALA A 75 -0.62 2.03 7.02
CA ALA A 75 -0.09 1.96 5.66
C ALA A 75 -0.67 0.74 4.97
N LEU A 76 -0.97 0.86 3.67
CA LEU A 76 -1.39 -0.26 2.84
C LEU A 76 -0.14 -0.86 2.18
N LEU A 77 0.06 -2.16 2.34
CA LEU A 77 1.12 -2.92 1.67
C LEU A 77 0.51 -3.59 0.44
N GLY A 78 1.09 -3.35 -0.74
CA GLY A 78 0.67 -4.00 -1.97
C GLY A 78 0.84 -5.51 -1.89
N ALA A 79 -0.21 -6.27 -2.21
CA ALA A 79 -0.25 -7.72 -2.00
C ALA A 79 0.74 -8.55 -2.85
N GLU A 80 1.31 -7.97 -3.90
CA GLU A 80 2.24 -8.71 -4.79
C GLU A 80 3.66 -8.82 -4.23
N ASP A 81 4.05 -7.99 -3.26
CA ASP A 81 5.46 -7.90 -2.84
C ASP A 81 5.84 -8.87 -1.70
N LEU A 82 4.88 -9.30 -0.88
CA LEU A 82 5.15 -10.37 0.10
C LEU A 82 5.48 -11.70 -0.62
N ALA A 83 4.89 -11.93 -1.80
CA ALA A 83 5.12 -13.14 -2.59
C ALA A 83 6.46 -13.09 -3.36
N ASN A 84 6.92 -11.90 -3.74
CA ASN A 84 8.14 -11.74 -4.52
C ASN A 84 9.40 -11.81 -3.65
N ASP A 85 9.38 -11.23 -2.43
CA ASP A 85 10.49 -11.31 -1.47
C ASP A 85 10.65 -12.72 -0.87
N LEU A 86 9.54 -13.43 -0.57
CA LEU A 86 9.57 -14.83 -0.15
C LEU A 86 10.02 -15.80 -1.26
N CYS A 87 10.05 -15.36 -2.53
CA CYS A 87 10.60 -16.14 -3.63
C CYS A 87 12.10 -15.89 -3.89
N ALA A 88 12.71 -14.86 -3.29
CA ALA A 88 14.13 -14.56 -3.43
C ALA A 88 15.03 -15.33 -2.44
N GLU A 89 14.48 -15.82 -1.32
CA GLU A 89 15.16 -16.75 -0.40
C GLU A 89 14.70 -18.20 -0.62
N ARG A 90 14.83 -18.74 -1.83
CA ARG A 90 14.96 -20.20 -1.99
C ARG A 90 16.42 -20.59 -1.81
N GLY A 91 16.86 -20.62 -0.55
CA GLY A 91 17.95 -21.52 -0.16
C GLY A 91 17.58 -22.94 -0.62
N THR A 92 18.57 -23.66 -1.13
CA THR A 92 18.47 -24.90 -1.93
C THR A 92 17.90 -26.14 -1.23
N ASP A 93 16.86 -26.02 -0.40
CA ASP A 93 16.26 -27.16 0.33
C ASP A 93 14.75 -27.03 0.59
N ALA A 94 14.01 -26.38 -0.31
CA ALA A 94 12.55 -26.36 -0.25
C ALA A 94 11.97 -27.49 -1.12
N VAL A 95 11.63 -28.60 -0.46
CA VAL A 95 10.74 -29.66 -0.96
C VAL A 95 9.58 -29.05 -1.78
N GLU A 96 9.38 -29.60 -2.97
CA GLU A 96 8.41 -29.16 -3.97
C GLU A 96 7.00 -28.97 -3.40
N LEU A 97 6.58 -27.71 -3.25
CA LEU A 97 5.17 -27.34 -3.25
C LEU A 97 4.79 -27.00 -4.68
N ARG A 98 4.24 -28.00 -5.39
CA ARG A 98 3.63 -27.82 -6.72
C ARG A 98 2.58 -26.71 -6.64
N PRO A 99 2.56 -25.74 -7.58
CA PRO A 99 1.43 -24.84 -7.75
C PRO A 99 0.28 -25.66 -8.35
N CYS A 100 -0.75 -25.94 -7.55
CA CYS A 100 -2.02 -26.39 -8.09
C CYS A 100 -2.68 -25.19 -8.78
N ALA A 101 -2.47 -25.13 -10.10
CA ALA A 101 -3.23 -24.30 -11.00
C ALA A 101 -4.73 -24.53 -10.80
N GLN A 102 -5.49 -23.44 -10.85
CA GLN A 102 -6.91 -23.45 -11.13
C GLN A 102 -7.19 -24.39 -12.30
N THR A 103 -8.25 -25.21 -12.22
CA THR A 103 -9.30 -25.32 -13.26
C THR A 103 -10.09 -26.65 -13.15
N LEU A 104 -11.41 -26.49 -13.05
CA LEU A 104 -12.53 -27.37 -13.43
C LEU A 104 -12.85 -28.64 -12.60
N CYS A 105 -13.97 -28.54 -11.89
CA CYS A 105 -14.85 -29.66 -11.58
C CYS A 105 -15.44 -30.26 -12.87
N SER A 106 -15.16 -31.52 -13.15
CA SER A 106 -16.07 -32.42 -13.87
C SER A 106 -15.86 -33.85 -13.35
N GLY A 107 -16.95 -34.56 -13.11
CA GLY A 107 -17.03 -35.63 -12.12
C GLY A 107 -16.58 -37.04 -12.50
N ASN A 108 -16.26 -37.77 -11.43
CA ASN A 108 -16.49 -39.20 -11.12
C ASN A 108 -15.53 -40.29 -11.71
N PRO A 109 -15.45 -41.51 -11.09
CA PRO A 109 -14.30 -41.93 -10.28
C PRO A 109 -13.81 -43.36 -10.65
N CYS A 110 -13.00 -43.98 -9.76
CA CYS A 110 -12.65 -45.41 -9.71
C CYS A 110 -11.44 -45.82 -10.61
N GLY A 111 -10.47 -46.64 -10.18
CA GLY A 111 -10.38 -47.53 -9.03
C GLY A 111 -8.92 -47.97 -8.79
N ARG A 112 -8.76 -48.68 -7.68
CA ARG A 112 -7.52 -49.26 -7.13
C ARG A 112 -6.98 -50.39 -8.02
N ASP A 113 -5.66 -50.59 -7.95
CA ASP A 113 -5.02 -51.89 -7.72
C ASP A 113 -3.80 -51.67 -6.80
#